data_AF-A0A1N7A0D8-F1
#
_entry.id   AF-A0A1N7A0D8-F1
#
_cell.length_a   1.000
_cell.length_b   1.000
_cell.length_c   1.000
_cell.angle_alpha   90.00
_cell.angle_beta   90.00
_cell.angle_gamma   90.00
#
_symmetry.space_group_name_H-M   'P 1'
#
loop_
_entity.id
_entity.type
_entity.pdbx_description
1 polymer ?
#
loop_
_entity_poly.entity_id
_entity_poly.type
_entity_poly.pdbx_seq_one_letter_code
_entity_poly.pdbx_strand_id
1 'polypeptide(L)'
;MSLGRNIRFVGHEIHHISEPNFKSLPQIDNIIYKTTIEELKWAEEATYKIGEWRDIFRSTYIRWALAINGLHQASKTYSDPKWRRSGKKFIVTGFRMRNEVQIVDAPIAKWDGNVAADAHLKSVNMIASYGIIDLYSCFEELIFDFYKSYLKHKPDVFLVGPANKDFRKIYNNRESDPEAWNSAFEERLGNWQRKKLYESLPQVFLSYMNTVGLEKPKDYEHTSPETWVETLKGIAILRNCLTHGQKFVPEDLAEISKKPYSMGFNFKVGEEINLSTKHLMSVELFGDQLLRALNISIIEKAEKEKIKYINK
;
A
#
# COMPACT_ATOMS: atom_id res chain seq x y z
N MET A 1 11.71 5.56 0.81
CA MET A 1 12.05 5.82 2.21
C MET A 1 11.04 5.04 3.03
N SER A 2 11.41 3.88 3.58
CA SER A 2 10.46 3.07 4.36
C SER A 2 10.22 3.78 5.70
N LEU A 3 8.98 4.12 6.01
CA LEU A 3 8.60 4.83 7.24
C LEU A 3 8.72 3.97 8.52
N GLY A 4 9.46 2.86 8.49
CA GLY A 4 9.57 1.95 9.63
C GLY A 4 8.20 1.39 10.04
N ARG A 5 7.60 0.55 9.19
CA ARG A 5 6.26 -0.03 9.38
C ARG A 5 6.24 -1.20 10.39
N ASN A 6 7.07 -1.13 11.43
CA ASN A 6 7.26 -2.22 12.39
C ASN A 6 6.06 -2.40 13.35
N ILE A 7 5.14 -1.42 13.40
CA ILE A 7 3.94 -1.50 14.23
C ILE A 7 2.83 -2.21 13.47
N ARG A 8 2.57 -3.47 13.83
CA ARG A 8 1.44 -4.29 13.38
C ARG A 8 0.35 -4.28 14.45
N PHE A 9 -0.83 -3.81 14.09
CA PHE A 9 -2.01 -3.79 14.96
C PHE A 9 -2.90 -5.03 14.76
N VAL A 10 -2.74 -5.74 13.65
CA VAL A 10 -3.56 -6.87 13.27
C VAL A 10 -2.65 -8.07 13.01
N GLY A 11 -3.00 -9.24 13.55
CA GLY A 11 -2.31 -10.48 13.22
C GLY A 11 -2.98 -11.19 12.04
N HIS A 12 -2.36 -12.27 11.57
CA HIS A 12 -3.04 -13.27 10.74
C HIS A 12 -2.77 -14.66 11.32
N GLU A 13 -3.79 -15.51 11.27
CA GLU A 13 -3.69 -16.91 11.66
C GLU A 13 -3.58 -17.77 10.39
N ILE A 14 -2.64 -18.72 10.41
CA ILE A 14 -2.46 -19.68 9.33
C ILE A 14 -3.09 -21.00 9.78
N HIS A 15 -4.17 -21.40 9.09
CA HIS A 15 -4.80 -22.69 9.31
C HIS A 15 -4.31 -23.70 8.26
N HIS A 16 -3.65 -24.76 8.72
CA HIS A 16 -3.26 -25.87 7.88
C HIS A 16 -4.43 -26.84 7.74
N ILE A 17 -4.91 -27.05 6.51
CA ILE A 17 -6.09 -27.86 6.24
C ILE A 17 -5.66 -29.08 5.43
N SER A 18 -5.75 -30.26 6.05
CA SER A 18 -5.42 -31.55 5.42
C SER A 18 -6.58 -32.08 4.55
N GLU A 19 -7.82 -31.72 4.91
CA GLU A 19 -9.06 -32.13 4.23
C GLU A 19 -10.04 -30.95 4.16
N PRO A 20 -10.79 -30.75 3.06
CA PRO A 20 -11.60 -29.56 2.79
C PRO A 20 -12.89 -29.48 3.63
N ASN A 21 -12.80 -29.47 4.96
CA ASN A 21 -13.94 -29.16 5.83
C ASN A 21 -14.00 -27.66 6.12
N PHE A 22 -14.58 -26.91 5.18
CA PHE A 22 -14.68 -25.45 5.24
C PHE A 22 -15.78 -24.93 6.19
N LYS A 23 -16.63 -25.79 6.75
CA LYS A 23 -17.84 -25.37 7.47
C LYS A 23 -17.57 -24.76 8.85
N SER A 24 -16.39 -24.98 9.43
CA SER A 24 -16.01 -24.47 10.76
C SER A 24 -14.87 -23.45 10.71
N LEU A 25 -14.39 -23.09 9.52
CA LEU A 25 -13.31 -22.12 9.39
C LEU A 25 -13.87 -20.70 9.45
N PRO A 26 -13.14 -19.75 10.05
CA PRO A 26 -13.42 -18.34 9.86
C PRO A 26 -13.38 -18.00 8.36
N GLN A 27 -13.97 -16.87 7.99
CA GLN A 27 -13.96 -16.39 6.61
C GLN A 27 -12.53 -16.38 6.06
N ILE A 28 -12.27 -17.21 5.04
CA ILE A 28 -10.94 -17.33 4.44
C ILE A 28 -10.67 -16.09 3.60
N ASP A 29 -9.67 -15.32 4.03
CA ASP A 29 -9.27 -14.09 3.38
C ASP A 29 -8.12 -14.31 2.37
N ASN A 30 -7.28 -15.33 2.59
CA ASN A 30 -6.12 -15.65 1.76
C ASN A 30 -5.93 -17.17 1.62
N ILE A 31 -5.61 -17.62 0.42
CA ILE A 31 -5.25 -19.02 0.12
C ILE A 31 -3.75 -19.06 -0.21
N ILE A 32 -2.99 -19.89 0.50
CA ILE A 32 -1.55 -20.06 0.25
C ILE A 32 -1.37 -21.21 -0.74
N TYR A 33 -0.84 -20.89 -1.92
CA TYR A 33 -0.49 -21.90 -2.92
C TYR A 33 0.72 -22.70 -2.45
N LYS A 34 0.63 -24.03 -2.46
CA LYS A 34 1.76 -24.91 -2.09
C LYS A 34 2.14 -25.77 -3.28
N THR A 35 3.43 -25.81 -3.60
CA THR A 35 3.93 -26.57 -4.75
C THR A 35 5.34 -27.08 -4.52
N THR A 36 5.67 -28.22 -5.13
CA THR A 36 7.04 -28.75 -5.23
C THR A 36 7.68 -28.43 -6.57
N ILE A 37 6.94 -27.84 -7.53
CA ILE A 37 7.44 -27.44 -8.85
C ILE A 37 8.17 -26.12 -8.71
N GLU A 38 9.47 -26.12 -9.01
CA GLU A 38 10.36 -24.97 -8.83
C GLU A 38 9.88 -23.74 -9.61
N GLU A 39 9.41 -23.94 -10.85
CA GLU A 39 8.91 -22.87 -11.71
C GLU A 39 7.65 -22.17 -11.18
N LEU A 40 6.97 -22.76 -10.20
CA LEU A 40 5.77 -22.24 -9.56
C LEU A 40 6.04 -21.73 -8.13
N LYS A 41 7.28 -21.76 -7.64
CA LYS A 41 7.62 -21.29 -6.30
C LYS A 41 7.35 -19.81 -6.08
N TRP A 42 7.38 -19.00 -7.13
CA TRP A 42 6.95 -17.60 -7.06
C TRP A 42 5.49 -17.45 -6.62
N ALA A 43 4.60 -18.36 -7.04
CA ALA A 43 3.19 -18.29 -6.69
C ALA A 43 2.99 -18.65 -5.22
N GLU A 44 3.74 -19.63 -4.71
CA GLU A 44 3.78 -19.95 -3.28
C GLU A 44 4.29 -18.76 -2.46
N GLU A 45 5.41 -18.14 -2.86
CA GLU A 45 5.97 -16.97 -2.17
C GLU A 45 5.00 -15.77 -2.20
N ALA A 46 4.43 -15.45 -3.36
CA ALA A 46 3.52 -14.32 -3.51
C ALA A 46 2.24 -14.52 -2.69
N THR A 47 1.61 -15.69 -2.76
CA THR A 47 0.38 -15.97 -1.98
C THR A 47 0.62 -16.05 -0.48
N TYR A 48 1.81 -16.46 -0.04
CA TYR A 48 2.23 -16.35 1.36
C TYR A 48 2.30 -14.87 1.80
N LYS A 49 2.98 -14.03 1.01
CA LYS A 49 3.15 -12.60 1.29
C LYS A 49 1.85 -11.80 1.27
N ILE A 50 0.80 -12.26 0.58
CA ILE A 50 -0.51 -11.57 0.59
C ILE A 50 -1.07 -11.39 2.01
N GLY A 51 -0.91 -12.40 2.88
CA GLY A 51 -1.35 -12.30 4.28
C GLY A 51 -0.59 -11.22 5.06
N GLU A 52 0.72 -11.13 4.84
CA GLU A 52 1.57 -10.08 5.43
C GLU A 52 1.20 -8.69 4.92
N TRP A 53 1.03 -8.52 3.61
CA TRP A 53 0.64 -7.23 3.04
C TRP A 53 -0.72 -6.77 3.52
N ARG A 54 -1.68 -7.69 3.70
CA ARG A 54 -3.00 -7.35 4.24
C ARG A 54 -2.91 -6.78 5.66
N ASP A 55 -2.09 -7.39 6.52
CA ASP A 55 -1.77 -6.84 7.84
C ASP A 55 -1.15 -5.44 7.70
N ILE A 56 -0.15 -5.24 6.82
CA ILE A 56 0.48 -3.93 6.62
C ILE A 56 -0.55 -2.85 6.23
N PHE A 57 -1.45 -3.14 5.27
CA PHE A 57 -2.49 -2.19 4.86
C PHE A 57 -3.44 -1.85 6.01
N ARG A 58 -3.99 -2.87 6.69
CA ARG A 58 -4.93 -2.69 7.81
C ARG A 58 -4.27 -1.94 8.96
N SER A 59 -3.07 -2.34 9.35
CA SER A 59 -2.29 -1.71 10.41
C SER A 59 -1.95 -0.25 10.10
N THR A 60 -1.62 0.05 8.83
CA THR A 60 -1.38 1.43 8.38
C THR A 60 -2.65 2.27 8.49
N TYR A 61 -3.77 1.77 7.97
CA TYR A 61 -5.06 2.44 8.09
C TYR A 61 -5.47 2.68 9.57
N ILE A 62 -5.39 1.65 10.41
CA ILE A 62 -5.76 1.72 11.84
C ILE A 62 -4.97 2.82 12.55
N ARG A 63 -3.67 2.94 12.29
CA ARG A 63 -2.82 3.98 12.90
C ARG A 63 -3.37 5.38 12.63
N TRP A 64 -3.68 5.67 11.37
CA TRP A 64 -4.19 6.98 10.96
C TRP A 64 -5.64 7.20 11.42
N ALA A 65 -6.46 6.16 11.40
CA ALA A 65 -7.83 6.20 11.92
C ALA A 65 -7.85 6.49 13.44
N LEU A 66 -6.96 5.89 14.22
CA LEU A 66 -6.81 6.17 15.66
C LEU A 66 -6.44 7.63 15.91
N ALA A 67 -5.51 8.19 15.14
CA ALA A 67 -5.13 9.60 15.25
C ALA A 67 -6.31 10.53 14.95
N ILE A 68 -7.05 10.28 13.86
CA ILE A 68 -8.23 11.08 13.50
C ILE A 68 -9.34 10.94 14.56
N ASN A 69 -9.59 9.73 15.06
CA ASN A 69 -10.56 9.49 16.13
C ASN A 69 -10.17 10.24 17.41
N GLY A 70 -8.88 10.28 17.74
CA GLY A 70 -8.33 11.08 18.83
C GLY A 70 -8.62 12.58 18.67
N LEU A 71 -8.44 13.13 17.46
CA LEU A 71 -8.77 14.53 17.16
C LEU A 71 -10.27 14.82 17.33
N HIS A 72 -11.15 13.93 16.84
CA HIS A 72 -12.59 14.08 17.04
C HIS A 72 -12.99 14.00 18.51
N GLN A 73 -12.40 13.07 19.27
CA GLN A 73 -12.67 12.95 20.70
C GLN A 73 -12.20 14.19 21.46
N ALA A 74 -11.01 14.68 21.16
CA ALA A 74 -10.48 15.91 21.72
C ALA A 74 -11.39 17.11 21.41
N SER A 75 -11.85 17.24 20.16
CA SER A 75 -12.79 18.30 19.77
C SER A 75 -14.09 18.26 20.56
N LYS A 76 -14.66 17.06 20.77
CA LYS A 76 -15.85 16.88 21.62
C LYS A 76 -15.57 17.29 23.07
N THR A 77 -14.43 16.87 23.63
CA THR A 77 -14.05 17.21 25.01
C THR A 77 -13.90 18.72 25.20
N TYR A 78 -13.18 19.42 24.33
CA TYR A 78 -13.01 20.88 24.43
C TYR A 78 -14.29 21.66 24.10
N SER A 79 -15.22 21.02 23.40
CA SER A 79 -16.55 21.58 23.16
C SER A 79 -17.52 21.44 24.33
N ASP A 80 -17.23 20.59 25.31
CA ASP A 80 -18.11 20.36 26.45
C ASP A 80 -18.29 21.63 27.30
N PRO A 81 -19.54 22.10 27.54
CA PRO A 81 -19.81 23.24 28.42
C PRO A 81 -19.20 23.11 29.81
N LYS A 82 -19.11 21.91 30.39
CA LYS A 82 -18.47 21.66 31.70
C LYS A 82 -16.99 21.98 31.64
N TRP A 83 -16.30 21.53 30.58
CA TRP A 83 -14.89 21.83 30.39
C TRP A 83 -14.69 23.34 30.21
N ARG A 84 -15.52 23.99 29.39
CA ARG A 84 -15.44 25.44 29.14
C ARG A 84 -15.65 26.27 30.40
N ARG A 85 -16.61 25.89 31.25
CA ARG A 85 -16.89 26.56 32.54
C ARG A 85 -15.78 26.38 33.57
N SER A 86 -14.92 25.37 33.42
CA SER A 86 -13.80 25.16 34.35
C SER A 86 -12.71 26.23 34.27
N GLY A 87 -12.75 27.13 33.28
CA GLY A 87 -11.74 28.17 33.07
C GLY A 87 -10.39 27.64 32.57
N LYS A 88 -10.24 26.32 32.41
CA LYS A 88 -9.03 25.67 31.88
C LYS A 88 -8.76 26.13 30.45
N LYS A 89 -7.48 26.12 30.09
CA LYS A 89 -6.99 26.41 28.73
C LYS A 89 -6.31 25.16 28.18
N PHE A 90 -6.49 24.93 26.88
CA PHE A 90 -5.67 23.98 26.15
C PHE A 90 -4.31 24.64 25.89
N ILE A 91 -3.22 23.97 26.27
CA ILE A 91 -1.88 24.52 26.19
C ILE A 91 -1.09 23.66 25.23
N VAL A 92 -0.56 24.28 24.16
CA VAL A 92 0.46 23.68 23.31
C VAL A 92 1.81 24.17 23.81
N THR A 93 2.72 23.27 24.10
CA THR A 93 4.09 23.58 24.54
C THR A 93 5.09 23.29 23.43
N GLY A 94 6.25 23.93 23.52
CA GLY A 94 7.38 23.66 22.64
C GLY A 94 8.65 24.32 23.17
N PHE A 95 9.79 23.92 22.62
CA PHE A 95 11.07 24.48 23.00
C PHE A 95 11.19 25.96 22.61
N ARG A 96 11.64 26.79 23.54
CA ARG A 96 11.91 28.22 23.33
C ARG A 96 13.24 28.60 23.98
N MET A 97 13.89 29.60 23.42
CA MET A 97 15.07 30.20 24.04
C MET A 97 14.64 31.14 25.15
N ARG A 98 15.14 30.91 26.36
CA ARG A 98 15.10 31.85 27.48
C ARG A 98 16.44 32.56 27.55
N ASN A 99 16.39 33.90 27.53
CA ASN A 99 17.57 34.77 27.59
C ASN A 99 18.64 34.42 26.54
N GLU A 100 18.25 33.89 25.37
CA GLU A 100 19.16 33.52 24.26
C GLU A 100 20.23 32.45 24.57
N VAL A 101 20.26 31.89 25.78
CA VAL A 101 21.29 30.92 26.18
C VAL A 101 20.70 29.56 26.58
N GLN A 102 19.43 29.50 27.01
CA GLN A 102 18.83 28.27 27.54
C GLN A 102 17.61 27.83 26.75
N ILE A 103 17.58 26.59 26.30
CA ILE A 103 16.38 25.96 25.77
C ILE A 103 15.48 25.55 26.95
N VAL A 104 14.22 26.01 26.94
CA VAL A 104 13.21 25.68 27.94
C VAL A 104 11.91 25.24 27.29
N ASP A 105 11.14 24.40 27.98
CA ASP A 105 9.76 24.11 27.63
C ASP A 105 8.87 25.29 28.01
N ALA A 106 8.17 25.85 27.01
CA ALA A 106 7.25 26.98 27.23
C ALA A 106 5.95 26.82 26.44
N PRO A 107 4.83 27.39 26.93
CA PRO A 107 3.60 27.51 26.16
C PRO A 107 3.82 28.32 24.87
N ILE A 108 3.43 27.77 23.74
CA ILE A 108 3.47 28.43 22.42
C ILE A 108 2.08 28.86 21.97
N ALA A 109 1.04 28.21 22.49
CA ALA A 109 -0.34 28.59 22.31
C ALA A 109 -1.15 28.26 23.57
N LYS A 110 -2.12 29.14 23.87
CA LYS A 110 -3.12 28.92 24.93
C LYS A 110 -4.49 29.21 24.34
N TRP A 111 -5.33 28.18 24.25
CA TRP A 111 -6.64 28.29 23.62
C TRP A 111 -7.76 28.04 24.62
N ASP A 112 -8.88 28.74 24.44
CA ASP A 112 -10.12 28.33 25.06
C ASP A 112 -10.69 27.08 24.38
N GLY A 113 -11.79 26.56 24.93
CA GLY A 113 -12.39 25.32 24.45
C GLY A 113 -12.92 25.40 23.02
N ASN A 114 -13.41 26.56 22.57
CA ASN A 114 -13.92 26.73 21.20
C ASN A 114 -12.78 26.68 20.20
N VAL A 115 -11.72 27.47 20.45
CA VAL A 115 -10.55 27.54 19.56
C VAL A 115 -9.83 26.20 19.54
N ALA A 116 -9.68 25.53 20.69
CA ALA A 116 -9.09 24.21 20.75
C ALA A 116 -9.93 23.18 19.97
N ALA A 117 -11.25 23.16 20.16
CA ALA A 117 -12.11 22.21 19.47
C ALA A 117 -12.07 22.36 17.93
N ASP A 118 -12.08 23.60 17.44
CA ASP A 118 -11.96 23.93 16.02
C ASP A 118 -10.59 23.55 15.47
N ALA A 119 -9.50 23.87 16.18
CA ALA A 119 -8.14 23.51 15.77
C ALA A 119 -7.94 21.99 15.60
N HIS A 120 -8.52 21.17 16.50
CA HIS A 120 -8.46 19.71 16.37
C HIS A 120 -9.19 19.22 15.12
N LEU A 121 -10.37 19.77 14.79
CA LEU A 121 -11.10 19.39 13.58
C LEU A 121 -10.41 19.85 12.30
N LYS A 122 -9.84 21.06 12.29
CA LYS A 122 -9.05 21.56 11.15
C LYS A 122 -7.81 20.71 10.86
N SER A 123 -7.30 20.02 11.88
CA SER A 123 -6.15 19.11 11.73
C SER A 123 -6.52 17.77 11.08
N VAL A 124 -7.80 17.39 11.03
CA VAL A 124 -8.23 16.08 10.49
C VAL A 124 -7.84 15.91 9.04
N ASN A 125 -8.05 16.92 8.19
CA ASN A 125 -7.70 16.85 6.77
C ASN A 125 -6.19 16.58 6.57
N MET A 126 -5.35 17.24 7.35
CA MET A 126 -3.90 17.04 7.32
C MET A 126 -3.51 15.61 7.72
N ILE A 127 -4.09 15.08 8.80
CA ILE A 127 -3.81 13.70 9.24
C ILE A 127 -4.32 12.68 8.21
N ALA A 128 -5.50 12.91 7.64
CA ALA A 128 -6.02 12.07 6.56
C ALA A 128 -5.12 12.11 5.31
N SER A 129 -4.55 13.28 4.99
CA SER A 129 -3.60 13.43 3.89
C SER A 129 -2.35 12.57 4.08
N TYR A 130 -1.75 12.60 5.27
CA TYR A 130 -0.62 11.73 5.59
C TYR A 130 -0.98 10.25 5.51
N GLY A 131 -2.18 9.88 5.95
CA GLY A 131 -2.66 8.50 5.84
C GLY A 131 -2.79 8.02 4.40
N ILE A 132 -3.28 8.85 3.48
CA ILE A 132 -3.35 8.51 2.05
C ILE A 132 -1.95 8.33 1.45
N ILE A 133 -1.01 9.22 1.80
CA ILE A 133 0.38 9.12 1.32
C ILE A 133 1.01 7.81 1.80
N ASP A 134 0.83 7.43 3.08
CA ASP A 134 1.41 6.20 3.63
C ASP A 134 0.76 4.95 3.04
N LEU A 135 -0.56 4.92 2.86
CA LEU A 135 -1.27 3.84 2.17
C LEU A 135 -0.82 3.71 0.70
N TYR A 136 -0.60 4.82 0.00
CA TYR A 136 -0.05 4.79 -1.36
C TYR A 136 1.34 4.14 -1.37
N SER A 137 2.20 4.49 -0.42
CA SER A 137 3.51 3.85 -0.30
C SER A 137 3.44 2.39 0.14
N CYS A 138 2.31 1.90 0.66
CA CYS A 138 2.10 0.46 0.84
C CYS A 138 1.88 -0.23 -0.51
N PHE A 139 1.12 0.39 -1.43
CA PHE A 139 0.98 -0.14 -2.80
C PHE A 139 2.32 -0.16 -3.55
N GLU A 140 3.13 0.89 -3.41
CA GLU A 140 4.46 0.95 -4.03
C GLU A 140 5.31 -0.27 -3.60
N GLU A 141 5.42 -0.50 -2.30
CA GLU A 141 6.24 -1.60 -1.78
C GLU A 141 5.63 -2.97 -2.12
N LEU A 142 4.30 -3.15 -2.02
CA LEU A 142 3.59 -4.37 -2.42
C LEU A 142 3.89 -4.76 -3.87
N ILE A 143 3.69 -3.82 -4.79
CA ILE A 143 3.82 -4.09 -6.23
C ILE A 143 5.27 -4.45 -6.57
N PHE A 144 6.23 -3.72 -6.01
CA PHE A 144 7.64 -4.06 -6.20
C PHE A 144 8.01 -5.39 -5.57
N ASP A 145 7.50 -5.72 -4.38
CA ASP A 145 7.77 -6.99 -3.72
C ASP A 145 7.25 -8.18 -4.54
N PHE A 146 6.03 -8.10 -5.06
CA PHE A 146 5.45 -9.16 -5.89
C PHE A 146 6.19 -9.32 -7.22
N TYR A 147 6.54 -8.21 -7.87
CA TYR A 147 7.27 -8.28 -9.12
C TYR A 147 8.70 -8.82 -8.91
N LYS A 148 9.39 -8.40 -7.85
CA LYS A 148 10.70 -8.94 -7.50
C LYS A 148 10.64 -10.42 -7.15
N SER A 149 9.62 -10.86 -6.39
CA SER A 149 9.39 -12.27 -6.10
C SER A 149 9.29 -13.07 -7.40
N TYR A 150 8.46 -12.65 -8.36
CA TYR A 150 8.38 -13.30 -9.66
C TYR A 150 9.73 -13.35 -10.39
N LEU A 151 10.45 -12.22 -10.46
CA LEU A 151 11.73 -12.13 -11.17
C LEU A 151 12.84 -12.98 -10.56
N LYS A 152 12.80 -13.24 -9.23
CA LYS A 152 13.73 -14.16 -8.55
C LYS A 152 13.60 -15.59 -9.06
N HIS A 153 12.37 -16.05 -9.28
CA HIS A 153 12.09 -17.41 -9.78
C HIS A 153 12.06 -17.48 -11.32
N LYS A 154 12.02 -16.34 -12.01
CA LYS A 154 12.06 -16.23 -13.48
C LYS A 154 13.16 -15.27 -13.94
N PRO A 155 14.44 -15.58 -13.67
CA PRO A 155 15.57 -14.72 -14.05
C PRO A 155 15.74 -14.59 -15.56
N ASP A 156 15.16 -15.50 -16.35
CA ASP A 156 15.23 -15.51 -17.82
C ASP A 156 14.78 -14.18 -18.45
N VAL A 157 13.87 -13.46 -17.79
CA VAL A 157 13.43 -12.11 -18.20
C VAL A 157 14.61 -11.15 -18.35
N PHE A 158 15.66 -11.31 -17.55
CA PHE A 158 16.88 -10.48 -17.61
C PHE A 158 17.94 -11.00 -18.57
N LEU A 159 17.78 -12.21 -19.11
CA LEU A 159 18.76 -12.85 -19.98
C LEU A 159 18.60 -12.45 -21.46
N VAL A 160 17.47 -11.84 -21.84
CA VAL A 160 17.13 -11.51 -23.23
C VAL A 160 18.00 -10.37 -23.77
N GLY A 161 18.43 -10.46 -25.04
CA GLY A 161 19.08 -9.38 -25.78
C GLY A 161 20.62 -9.40 -25.76
N PRO A 162 21.28 -8.82 -26.77
CA PRO A 162 22.73 -8.95 -26.95
C PRO A 162 23.57 -8.35 -25.81
N ALA A 163 23.08 -7.28 -25.18
CA ALA A 163 23.76 -6.57 -24.10
C ALA A 163 23.93 -7.40 -22.80
N ASN A 164 23.22 -8.52 -22.65
CA ASN A 164 23.22 -9.33 -21.43
C ASN A 164 24.11 -10.59 -21.55
N LYS A 165 25.09 -10.58 -22.47
CA LYS A 165 25.97 -11.73 -22.73
C LYS A 165 26.75 -12.19 -21.50
N ASP A 166 27.33 -11.27 -20.74
CA ASP A 166 28.12 -11.64 -19.57
C ASP A 166 27.23 -12.11 -18.42
N PHE A 167 26.05 -11.50 -18.25
CA PHE A 167 25.07 -11.97 -17.28
C PHE A 167 24.57 -13.39 -17.59
N ARG A 168 24.38 -13.74 -18.87
CA ARG A 168 24.07 -15.13 -19.29
C ARG A 168 25.17 -16.12 -18.94
N LYS A 169 26.45 -15.73 -19.05
CA LYS A 169 27.57 -16.62 -18.64
C LYS A 169 27.51 -16.88 -17.14
N ILE A 170 27.29 -15.84 -16.33
CA ILE A 170 27.14 -15.98 -14.87
C ILE A 170 25.95 -16.89 -14.54
N TYR A 171 24.80 -16.69 -15.19
CA TYR A 171 23.62 -17.54 -15.00
C TYR A 171 23.86 -19.02 -15.32
N ASN A 172 24.59 -19.30 -16.40
CA ASN A 172 24.93 -20.68 -16.79
C ASN A 172 25.88 -21.35 -15.78
N ASN A 173 26.69 -20.56 -15.06
CA ASN A 173 27.65 -21.03 -14.05
C ASN A 173 27.12 -20.93 -12.60
N ARG A 174 25.83 -20.62 -12.41
CA ARG A 174 25.24 -20.34 -11.09
C ARG A 174 25.36 -21.48 -10.08
N GLU A 175 25.44 -22.73 -10.54
CA GLU A 175 25.61 -23.91 -9.68
C GLU A 175 27.05 -24.05 -9.19
N SER A 176 28.03 -23.61 -9.98
CA SER A 176 29.46 -23.64 -9.63
C SER A 176 29.91 -22.44 -8.82
N ASP A 177 29.26 -21.29 -8.99
CA ASP A 177 29.57 -20.04 -8.27
C ASP A 177 28.27 -19.30 -7.88
N PRO A 178 27.60 -19.76 -6.82
CA PRO A 178 26.34 -19.19 -6.38
C PRO A 178 26.49 -17.78 -5.81
N GLU A 179 27.63 -17.42 -5.24
CA GLU A 179 27.88 -16.08 -4.70
C GLU A 179 27.97 -15.04 -5.81
N ALA A 180 28.74 -15.32 -6.87
CA ALA A 180 28.83 -14.42 -8.02
C ALA A 180 27.47 -14.26 -8.71
N TRP A 181 26.69 -15.35 -8.83
CA TRP A 181 25.33 -15.29 -9.34
C TRP A 181 24.43 -14.38 -8.49
N ASN A 182 24.38 -14.62 -7.18
CA ASN A 182 23.52 -13.85 -6.28
C ASN A 182 23.88 -12.36 -6.28
N SER A 183 25.18 -12.03 -6.25
CA SER A 183 25.63 -10.64 -6.30
C SER A 183 25.24 -9.95 -7.62
N ALA A 184 25.49 -10.61 -8.76
CA ALA A 184 25.15 -10.06 -10.07
C ALA A 184 23.63 -9.92 -10.27
N PHE A 185 22.86 -10.89 -9.77
CA PHE A 185 21.41 -10.87 -9.85
C PHE A 185 20.82 -9.74 -9.00
N GLU A 186 21.27 -9.56 -7.76
CA GLU A 186 20.81 -8.46 -6.90
C GLU A 186 21.20 -7.08 -7.46
N GLU A 187 22.40 -6.93 -8.03
CA GLU A 187 22.77 -5.70 -8.72
C GLU A 187 21.84 -5.43 -9.91
N ARG A 188 21.54 -6.46 -10.70
CA ARG A 188 20.65 -6.36 -11.86
C ARG A 188 19.22 -6.01 -11.44
N LEU A 189 18.72 -6.65 -10.40
CA LEU A 189 17.39 -6.41 -9.83
C LEU A 189 17.29 -4.98 -9.26
N GLY A 190 18.32 -4.52 -8.57
CA GLY A 190 18.41 -3.15 -8.05
C GLY A 190 18.44 -2.09 -9.16
N ASN A 191 19.21 -2.34 -10.23
CA ASN A 191 19.23 -1.50 -11.43
C ASN A 191 17.86 -1.47 -12.13
N TRP A 192 17.19 -2.61 -12.24
CA TRP A 192 15.84 -2.70 -12.78
C TRP A 192 14.85 -1.90 -11.93
N GLN A 193 14.87 -2.05 -10.60
CA GLN A 193 13.98 -1.32 -9.70
C GLN A 193 14.20 0.19 -9.84
N ARG A 194 15.46 0.66 -9.87
CA ARG A 194 15.78 2.08 -10.08
C ARG A 194 15.21 2.63 -11.39
N LYS A 195 15.28 1.86 -12.49
CA LYS A 195 14.68 2.26 -13.76
C LYS A 195 13.15 2.33 -13.66
N LYS A 196 12.53 1.35 -12.99
CA LYS A 196 11.08 1.31 -12.76
C LYS A 196 10.57 2.43 -11.85
N LEU A 197 11.39 2.99 -10.97
CA LEU A 197 11.01 4.16 -10.15
C LEU A 197 10.72 5.42 -10.98
N TYR A 198 11.22 5.51 -12.21
CA TYR A 198 10.89 6.59 -13.14
C TYR A 198 9.57 6.34 -13.89
N GLU A 199 9.06 5.11 -13.86
CA GLU A 199 7.72 4.79 -14.35
C GLU A 199 6.70 5.07 -13.25
N SER A 200 5.47 5.45 -13.61
CA SER A 200 4.42 5.60 -12.61
C SER A 200 4.00 4.24 -12.05
N LEU A 201 3.65 4.18 -10.76
CA LEU A 201 3.24 2.92 -10.11
C LEU A 201 2.16 2.14 -10.89
N PRO A 202 1.11 2.78 -11.46
CA PRO A 202 0.12 2.06 -12.26
C PRO A 202 0.73 1.34 -13.47
N GLN A 203 1.75 1.92 -14.10
CA GLN A 203 2.46 1.29 -15.22
C GLN A 203 3.36 0.14 -14.76
N VAL A 204 4.02 0.28 -13.60
CA VAL A 204 4.80 -0.82 -13.01
C VAL A 204 3.88 -1.99 -12.67
N PHE A 205 2.70 -1.72 -12.12
CA PHE A 205 1.69 -2.74 -11.81
C PHE A 205 1.18 -3.43 -13.08
N LEU A 206 0.82 -2.67 -14.12
CA LEU A 206 0.40 -3.25 -15.39
C LEU A 206 1.52 -4.09 -16.04
N SER A 207 2.76 -3.61 -15.98
CA SER A 207 3.92 -4.36 -16.44
C SER A 207 4.09 -5.68 -15.67
N TYR A 208 3.89 -5.68 -14.35
CA TYR A 208 3.89 -6.89 -13.55
C TYR A 208 2.82 -7.87 -14.03
N MET A 209 1.55 -7.43 -14.09
CA MET A 209 0.43 -8.26 -14.53
C MET A 209 0.69 -8.89 -15.90
N ASN A 210 1.15 -8.09 -16.87
CA ASN A 210 1.45 -8.56 -18.22
C ASN A 210 2.65 -9.51 -18.28
N THR A 211 3.70 -9.24 -17.51
CA THR A 211 4.93 -10.06 -17.53
C THR A 211 4.69 -11.44 -16.92
N VAL A 212 3.92 -11.49 -15.83
CA VAL A 212 3.51 -12.76 -15.22
C VAL A 212 2.42 -13.45 -16.06
N GLY A 213 1.62 -12.67 -16.79
CA GLY A 213 0.42 -13.15 -17.48
C GLY A 213 -0.72 -13.41 -16.49
N LEU A 214 -0.90 -12.51 -15.53
CA LEU A 214 -2.03 -12.50 -14.61
C LEU A 214 -3.24 -11.83 -15.26
N GLU A 215 -4.39 -12.47 -15.12
CA GLU A 215 -5.67 -11.98 -15.63
C GLU A 215 -6.61 -11.64 -14.46
N LYS A 216 -7.78 -11.06 -14.73
CA LYS A 216 -8.80 -10.95 -13.67
C LYS A 216 -9.23 -12.35 -13.20
N PRO A 217 -9.59 -12.52 -11.92
CA PRO A 217 -10.23 -13.75 -11.46
C PRO A 217 -11.43 -14.12 -12.33
N LYS A 218 -11.63 -15.42 -12.58
CA LYS A 218 -12.72 -15.90 -13.46
C LYS A 218 -14.12 -15.44 -13.01
N ASP A 219 -14.32 -15.35 -11.70
CA ASP A 219 -15.62 -15.02 -11.09
C ASP A 219 -15.83 -13.50 -10.95
N TYR A 220 -14.87 -12.67 -11.40
CA TYR A 220 -14.98 -11.20 -11.33
C TYR A 220 -15.62 -10.64 -12.61
N GLU A 221 -16.81 -10.08 -12.47
CA GLU A 221 -17.57 -9.51 -13.60
C GLU A 221 -17.24 -8.04 -13.86
N HIS A 222 -17.15 -7.23 -12.80
CA HIS A 222 -17.17 -5.76 -12.92
C HIS A 222 -15.80 -5.08 -12.88
N THR A 223 -14.72 -5.83 -12.68
CA THR A 223 -13.37 -5.26 -12.61
C THR A 223 -12.39 -6.05 -13.47
N SER A 224 -11.33 -5.36 -13.88
CA SER A 224 -10.22 -5.87 -14.69
C SER A 224 -8.89 -5.25 -14.21
N PRO A 225 -7.73 -5.79 -14.63
CA PRO A 225 -6.43 -5.19 -14.34
C PRO A 225 -6.35 -3.71 -14.72
N GLU A 226 -6.94 -3.33 -15.86
CA GLU A 226 -6.98 -1.93 -16.33
C GLU A 226 -7.78 -1.04 -15.38
N THR A 227 -8.92 -1.53 -14.85
CA THR A 227 -9.69 -0.77 -13.86
C THR A 227 -8.91 -0.59 -12.56
N TRP A 228 -8.14 -1.58 -12.12
CA TRP A 228 -7.30 -1.47 -10.92
C TRP A 228 -6.15 -0.48 -11.13
N VAL A 229 -5.55 -0.47 -12.33
CA VAL A 229 -4.53 0.52 -12.76
C VAL A 229 -5.11 1.93 -12.72
N GLU A 230 -6.33 2.12 -13.21
CA GLU A 230 -6.98 3.43 -13.20
C GLU A 230 -7.32 3.90 -11.78
N THR A 231 -7.73 2.98 -10.88
CA THR A 231 -7.90 3.30 -9.45
C THR A 231 -6.57 3.71 -8.81
N LEU A 232 -5.48 2.96 -9.06
CA LEU A 232 -4.13 3.30 -8.58
C LEU A 232 -3.67 4.66 -9.12
N LYS A 233 -4.01 4.99 -10.37
CA LYS A 233 -3.73 6.30 -10.98
C LYS A 233 -4.44 7.43 -10.22
N GLY A 234 -5.70 7.23 -9.83
CA GLY A 234 -6.44 8.18 -9.00
C GLY A 234 -5.75 8.44 -7.66
N ILE A 235 -5.34 7.38 -6.97
CA ILE A 235 -4.62 7.49 -5.69
C ILE A 235 -3.25 8.17 -5.90
N ALA A 236 -2.56 7.85 -7.00
CA ALA A 236 -1.27 8.46 -7.34
C ALA A 236 -1.37 9.98 -7.56
N ILE A 237 -2.39 10.42 -8.30
CA ILE A 237 -2.65 11.85 -8.53
C ILE A 237 -2.97 12.54 -7.21
N LEU A 238 -3.85 11.94 -6.39
CA LEU A 238 -4.18 12.48 -5.07
C LEU A 238 -2.91 12.59 -4.20
N ARG A 239 -2.10 11.53 -4.10
CA ARG A 239 -0.83 11.53 -3.37
C ARG A 239 0.11 12.63 -3.87
N ASN A 240 0.17 12.86 -5.18
CA ASN A 240 0.99 13.92 -5.76
C ASN A 240 0.50 15.31 -5.31
N CYS A 241 -0.80 15.59 -5.40
CA CYS A 241 -1.39 16.83 -4.91
C CYS A 241 -1.06 17.08 -3.44
N LEU A 242 -1.21 16.06 -2.59
CA LEU A 242 -0.95 16.15 -1.15
C LEU A 242 0.53 16.39 -0.85
N THR A 243 1.43 15.71 -1.56
CA THR A 243 2.88 15.84 -1.36
C THR A 243 3.37 17.25 -1.72
N HIS A 244 2.79 17.86 -2.75
CA HIS A 244 3.16 19.19 -3.22
C HIS A 244 2.33 20.32 -2.58
N GLY A 245 1.48 20.01 -1.60
CA GLY A 245 0.66 21.01 -0.91
C GLY A 245 -0.37 21.69 -1.82
N GLN A 246 -0.83 21.01 -2.87
CA GLN A 246 -1.85 21.52 -3.77
C GLN A 246 -3.19 21.64 -3.03
N LYS A 247 -3.76 22.85 -3.04
CA LYS A 247 -5.00 23.14 -2.31
C LYS A 247 -6.25 22.69 -3.05
N PHE A 248 -6.28 22.82 -4.37
CA PHE A 248 -7.47 22.63 -5.19
C PHE A 248 -7.37 21.39 -6.07
N VAL A 249 -8.51 20.72 -6.26
CA VAL A 249 -8.64 19.51 -7.08
C VAL A 249 -8.30 19.83 -8.55
N PRO A 250 -7.31 19.12 -9.16
CA PRO A 250 -7.02 19.24 -10.58
C PRO A 250 -8.05 18.51 -11.46
N GLU A 251 -8.07 18.82 -12.75
CA GLU A 251 -8.94 18.19 -13.75
C GLU A 251 -8.84 16.66 -13.74
N ASP A 252 -7.62 16.12 -13.84
CA ASP A 252 -7.38 14.67 -13.87
C ASP A 252 -7.99 13.91 -12.68
N LEU A 253 -7.91 14.48 -11.47
CA LEU A 253 -8.46 13.85 -10.26
C LEU A 253 -10.00 13.88 -10.27
N ALA A 254 -10.58 14.98 -10.74
CA ALA A 254 -12.03 15.11 -10.88
C ALA A 254 -12.58 14.19 -11.96
N GLU A 255 -11.85 13.98 -13.07
CA GLU A 255 -12.23 13.03 -14.11
C GLU A 255 -12.24 11.60 -13.61
N ILE A 256 -11.21 11.18 -12.86
CA ILE A 256 -11.18 9.86 -12.26
C ILE A 256 -12.32 9.68 -11.23
N SER A 257 -12.68 10.74 -10.51
CA SER A 257 -13.77 10.70 -9.53
C SER A 257 -15.14 10.40 -10.15
N LYS A 258 -15.33 10.64 -11.45
CA LYS A 258 -16.57 10.32 -12.20
C LYS A 258 -16.68 8.85 -12.60
N LYS A 259 -15.59 8.09 -12.52
CA LYS A 259 -15.53 6.70 -12.99
C LYS A 259 -16.13 5.76 -11.94
N PRO A 260 -16.69 4.60 -12.35
CA PRO A 260 -17.35 3.67 -11.41
C PRO A 260 -16.39 3.07 -10.37
N TYR A 261 -15.08 3.12 -10.63
CA TYR A 261 -14.01 2.61 -9.76
C TYR A 261 -13.28 3.74 -8.99
N SER A 262 -13.92 4.90 -8.79
CA SER A 262 -13.39 6.03 -8.04
C SER A 262 -13.30 5.81 -6.52
N MET A 263 -13.69 4.63 -6.02
CA MET A 263 -13.72 4.28 -4.59
C MET A 263 -14.58 5.25 -3.75
N GLY A 264 -15.59 5.86 -4.37
CA GLY A 264 -16.46 6.85 -3.71
C GLY A 264 -15.82 8.23 -3.59
N PHE A 265 -14.67 8.48 -4.22
CA PHE A 265 -14.15 9.83 -4.38
C PHE A 265 -15.07 10.66 -5.27
N ASN A 266 -15.42 11.84 -4.81
CA ASN A 266 -16.36 12.74 -5.44
C ASN A 266 -15.76 14.13 -5.67
N PHE A 267 -14.45 14.20 -5.93
CA PHE A 267 -13.73 15.45 -6.13
C PHE A 267 -14.22 16.18 -7.39
N LYS A 268 -14.37 17.52 -7.29
CA LYS A 268 -14.71 18.38 -8.43
C LYS A 268 -13.64 19.43 -8.64
N VAL A 269 -13.39 19.75 -9.90
CA VAL A 269 -12.36 20.73 -10.30
C VAL A 269 -12.53 22.04 -9.55
N GLY A 270 -11.43 22.54 -8.98
CA GLY A 270 -11.41 23.81 -8.25
C GLY A 270 -11.95 23.77 -6.81
N GLU A 271 -12.59 22.67 -6.38
CA GLU A 271 -12.93 22.49 -4.96
C GLU A 271 -11.65 22.25 -4.14
N GLU A 272 -11.69 22.62 -2.85
CA GLU A 272 -10.59 22.34 -1.93
C GLU A 272 -10.49 20.83 -1.67
N ILE A 273 -9.26 20.31 -1.64
CA ILE A 273 -9.00 18.92 -1.28
C ILE A 273 -9.30 18.75 0.21
N ASN A 274 -10.48 18.21 0.51
CA ASN A 274 -10.97 17.98 1.87
C ASN A 274 -11.14 16.48 2.14
N LEU A 275 -10.15 15.92 2.82
CA LEU A 275 -10.07 14.51 3.16
C LEU A 275 -10.58 14.24 4.58
N SER A 276 -10.99 12.99 4.78
CA SER A 276 -11.55 12.49 6.03
C SER A 276 -11.25 11.00 6.16
N THR A 277 -11.59 10.40 7.30
CA THR A 277 -11.43 8.96 7.53
C THR A 277 -12.11 8.10 6.46
N LYS A 278 -13.21 8.57 5.86
CA LYS A 278 -13.90 7.85 4.77
C LYS A 278 -13.00 7.62 3.56
N HIS A 279 -12.16 8.61 3.23
CA HIS A 279 -11.23 8.48 2.12
C HIS A 279 -10.14 7.43 2.42
N LEU A 280 -9.67 7.37 3.67
CA LEU A 280 -8.75 6.32 4.11
C LEU A 280 -9.39 4.93 4.06
N MET A 281 -10.64 4.80 4.52
CA MET A 281 -11.42 3.56 4.43
C MET A 281 -11.54 3.08 2.98
N SER A 282 -11.82 3.99 2.05
CA SER A 282 -11.92 3.68 0.62
C SER A 282 -10.60 3.12 0.06
N VAL A 283 -9.46 3.73 0.40
CA VAL A 283 -8.15 3.28 -0.07
C VAL A 283 -7.74 1.95 0.57
N GLU A 284 -8.01 1.76 1.85
CA GLU A 284 -7.77 0.49 2.55
C GLU A 284 -8.62 -0.65 1.97
N LEU A 285 -9.92 -0.40 1.75
CA LEU A 285 -10.83 -1.36 1.12
C LEU A 285 -10.34 -1.77 -0.28
N PHE A 286 -9.89 -0.80 -1.07
CA PHE A 286 -9.29 -1.11 -2.37
C PHE A 286 -8.03 -1.98 -2.24
N GLY A 287 -7.18 -1.72 -1.24
CA GLY A 287 -6.03 -2.57 -0.92
C GLY A 287 -6.40 -4.01 -0.61
N ASP A 288 -7.39 -4.22 0.26
CA ASP A 288 -7.90 -5.56 0.61
C ASP A 288 -8.51 -6.27 -0.61
N GLN A 289 -9.32 -5.57 -1.41
CA GLN A 289 -9.92 -6.11 -2.64
C GLN A 289 -8.88 -6.46 -3.71
N LEU A 290 -7.86 -5.61 -3.88
CA LEU A 290 -6.76 -5.85 -4.82
C LEU A 290 -5.96 -7.09 -4.41
N LEU A 291 -5.63 -7.22 -3.12
CA LEU A 291 -4.92 -8.39 -2.58
C LEU A 291 -5.73 -9.67 -2.77
N ARG A 292 -7.05 -9.65 -2.55
CA ARG A 292 -7.92 -10.79 -2.84
C ARG A 292 -7.92 -11.13 -4.33
N ALA A 293 -8.04 -10.13 -5.21
CA ALA A 293 -8.03 -10.34 -6.65
C ALA A 293 -6.70 -10.94 -7.13
N LEU A 294 -5.58 -10.43 -6.63
CA LEU A 294 -4.25 -10.97 -6.90
C LEU A 294 -4.09 -12.39 -6.37
N ASN A 295 -4.61 -12.70 -5.18
CA ASN A 295 -4.53 -14.05 -4.62
C ASN A 295 -5.18 -15.08 -5.55
N ILE A 296 -6.43 -14.81 -5.97
CA ILE A 296 -7.16 -15.72 -6.86
C ILE A 296 -6.49 -15.79 -8.23
N SER A 297 -6.12 -14.64 -8.80
CA SER A 297 -5.46 -14.56 -10.11
C SER A 297 -4.15 -15.38 -10.16
N ILE A 298 -3.31 -15.26 -9.12
CA ILE A 298 -2.05 -16.01 -9.01
C ILE A 298 -2.31 -17.51 -8.90
N ILE A 299 -3.32 -17.93 -8.13
CA ILE A 299 -3.68 -19.35 -7.97
C ILE A 299 -4.19 -19.92 -9.29
N GLU A 300 -5.10 -19.23 -9.97
CA GLU A 300 -5.65 -19.68 -11.25
C GLU A 300 -4.55 -19.80 -12.31
N LYS A 301 -3.63 -18.83 -12.35
CA LYS A 301 -2.45 -18.87 -13.21
C LYS A 301 -1.54 -20.05 -12.90
N ALA A 302 -1.23 -20.28 -11.63
CA ALA A 302 -0.35 -21.36 -11.20
C ALA A 302 -0.96 -22.75 -11.51
N GLU A 303 -2.25 -22.95 -11.26
CA GLU A 303 -2.95 -24.21 -11.59
C GLU A 303 -2.98 -24.48 -13.09
N LYS A 304 -3.22 -23.45 -13.91
CA LYS A 304 -3.14 -23.57 -15.39
C LYS A 304 -1.75 -23.98 -15.86
N GLU A 305 -0.70 -23.48 -15.22
CA GLU A 305 0.69 -23.84 -15.56
C GLU A 305 1.09 -25.21 -15.03
N LYS A 306 0.63 -25.60 -13.84
CA LYS A 306 0.89 -26.91 -13.23
C LYS A 306 0.49 -28.07 -14.14
N ILE A 307 -0.62 -27.95 -14.88
CA ILE A 307 -1.07 -28.96 -15.84
C ILE A 307 0.02 -29.29 -16.87
N LYS A 308 0.88 -28.33 -17.24
CA LYS A 308 1.98 -28.54 -18.19
C LYS A 308 3.11 -29.42 -17.65
N TYR A 309 3.19 -29.56 -16.32
CA TYR A 309 4.22 -30.33 -15.62
C TYR A 309 3.73 -31.71 -15.18
N ILE A 310 2.43 -31.87 -14.94
CA ILE A 310 1.83 -33.17 -14.64
C ILE A 310 1.79 -34.07 -15.89
N ASN A 311 1.63 -33.46 -17.07
CA ASN A 311 1.50 -34.17 -18.35
C ASN A 311 2.85 -34.41 -19.07
N LYS A 312 3.99 -34.16 -18.41
CA LYS A 312 5.35 -34.43 -18.92
C LYS A 312 5.97 -35.57 -18.12
#